data_AF-A0A485A510-F1
#
_entry.id   AF-A0A485A510-F1
#
_cell.length_a   1.000
_cell.length_b   1.000
_cell.length_c   1.000
_cell.angle_alpha   90.00
_cell.angle_beta   90.00
_cell.angle_gamma   90.00
#
_symmetry.space_group_name_H-M   'P 1'
#
loop_
_entity.id
_entity.type
_entity.pdbx_description
1 polymer ?
#
loop_
_entity_poly.entity_id
_entity_poly.type
_entity_poly.pdbx_seq_one_letter_code
_entity_poly.pdbx_strand_id
1 'polypeptide(L)'
;MGACTLVAADAETVDRAFTQMKSAIRANYSNPPAHGASVVATILSNDALRAIWEQELTDMRQRIQRMRLLFVNTLQEKGASRDFSFIIKQKRHVLVQRPDQRSRCCVCVKSSRFTPWLPDVLTLRA
;
A
#
# COMPACT_ATOMS: atom_id res chain seq x y z
N MET A 1 -8.31 -6.25 1.38
CA MET A 1 -9.17 -5.13 1.82
C MET A 1 -8.70 -3.89 1.10
N GLY A 2 -9.55 -3.29 0.28
CA GLY A 2 -9.26 -2.10 -0.51
C GLY A 2 -10.43 -1.12 -0.45
N ALA A 3 -10.21 0.13 -0.82
CA ALA A 3 -11.25 1.15 -0.92
C ALA A 3 -11.52 1.45 -2.41
N CYS A 4 -12.79 1.59 -2.78
CA CYS A 4 -13.20 2.06 -4.09
C CYS A 4 -13.85 3.45 -3.92
N THR A 5 -13.34 4.46 -4.60
CA THR A 5 -13.90 5.81 -4.58
C THR A 5 -14.48 6.12 -5.95
N LEU A 6 -15.74 6.55 -5.98
CA LEU A 6 -16.45 6.97 -7.19
C LEU A 6 -16.61 8.50 -7.14
N VAL A 7 -16.27 9.17 -8.24
CA VAL A 7 -16.49 10.60 -8.43
C VAL A 7 -17.26 10.76 -9.74
N ALA A 8 -18.37 11.50 -9.73
CA ALA A 8 -19.13 11.83 -10.93
C ALA A 8 -19.39 13.35 -11.02
N ALA A 9 -19.80 13.80 -12.20
CA ALA A 9 -20.02 15.22 -12.50
C ALA A 9 -21.27 15.81 -11.81
N ASP A 10 -22.27 14.97 -11.55
CA ASP A 10 -23.57 15.36 -11.02
C ASP A 10 -24.12 14.27 -10.07
N ALA A 11 -25.11 14.66 -9.26
CA ALA A 11 -25.69 13.79 -8.23
C ALA A 11 -26.45 12.59 -8.83
N GLU A 12 -27.14 12.79 -9.97
CA GLU A 12 -27.91 11.72 -10.62
C GLU A 12 -26.98 10.60 -11.10
N THR A 13 -25.86 10.98 -11.73
CA THR A 13 -24.83 10.05 -12.18
C THR A 13 -24.18 9.32 -11.01
N VAL A 14 -23.93 9.99 -9.88
CA VAL A 14 -23.45 9.35 -8.65
C VAL A 14 -24.44 8.28 -8.17
N ASP A 15 -25.73 8.58 -8.08
CA ASP A 15 -26.73 7.65 -7.54
C ASP A 15 -26.90 6.40 -8.41
N ARG A 16 -26.88 6.58 -9.73
CA ARG A 16 -26.93 5.48 -10.71
C ARG A 16 -25.72 4.56 -10.58
N ALA A 17 -24.52 5.14 -10.53
CA ALA A 17 -23.29 4.36 -10.38
C ALA A 17 -23.16 3.73 -8.98
N PHE A 18 -23.63 4.41 -7.93
CA PHE A 18 -23.66 3.89 -6.57
C PHE A 18 -24.59 2.69 -6.44
N THR A 19 -25.67 2.62 -7.21
CA THR A 19 -26.54 1.45 -7.27
C THR A 19 -25.80 0.20 -7.76
N GLN A 20 -24.95 0.33 -8.77
CA GLN A 20 -24.11 -0.78 -9.24
C GLN A 20 -23.05 -1.17 -8.21
N MET A 21 -22.46 -0.18 -7.54
CA MET A 21 -21.51 -0.44 -6.45
C MET A 21 -22.15 -1.22 -5.30
N LYS A 22 -23.39 -0.89 -4.91
CA LYS A 22 -24.14 -1.66 -3.91
C LYS A 22 -24.34 -3.11 -4.34
N SER A 23 -24.70 -3.37 -5.60
CA SER A 23 -24.81 -4.74 -6.12
C SER A 23 -23.50 -5.52 -6.04
N ALA A 24 -22.36 -4.89 -6.38
CA ALA A 24 -21.04 -5.50 -6.25
C ALA A 24 -20.66 -5.81 -4.79
N ILE A 25 -20.99 -4.91 -3.87
CA ILE A 25 -20.79 -5.13 -2.42
C ILE A 25 -21.62 -6.32 -1.93
N ARG A 26 -22.89 -6.38 -2.33
CA ARG A 26 -23.80 -7.48 -1.96
C ARG A 26 -23.25 -8.84 -2.41
N ALA A 27 -22.74 -8.91 -3.64
CA ALA A 27 -22.18 -10.13 -4.21
C ALA A 27 -20.84 -10.56 -3.57
N ASN A 28 -20.06 -9.61 -3.04
CA ASN A 28 -18.73 -9.88 -2.49
C ASN A 28 -18.78 -10.31 -1.01
N TYR A 29 -19.40 -9.49 -0.16
CA TYR A 29 -19.43 -9.72 1.29
C TYR A 29 -20.77 -9.36 1.94
N SER A 30 -21.85 -9.20 1.15
CA SER A 30 -23.20 -8.85 1.58
C SER A 30 -23.35 -7.46 2.21
N ASN A 31 -22.78 -7.24 3.40
CA ASN A 31 -22.84 -5.98 4.12
C ASN A 31 -21.57 -5.76 4.95
N PRO A 32 -21.13 -4.50 5.12
CA PRO A 32 -19.92 -4.20 5.87
C PRO A 32 -20.12 -4.47 7.37
N PRO A 33 -19.06 -4.89 8.10
CA PRO A 33 -19.12 -5.08 9.54
C PRO A 33 -19.35 -3.75 10.27
N ALA A 34 -20.41 -3.68 11.07
CA ALA A 34 -20.88 -2.42 11.67
C ALA A 34 -19.94 -1.86 12.77
N HIS A 35 -19.28 -2.73 13.54
CA HIS A 35 -18.58 -2.32 14.74
C HIS A 35 -17.44 -1.32 14.47
N GLY A 36 -16.53 -1.63 13.53
CA GLY A 36 -15.40 -0.75 13.21
C GLY A 36 -15.84 0.60 12.63
N ALA A 37 -16.84 0.59 11.75
CA ALA A 37 -17.40 1.82 11.21
C ALA A 37 -18.10 2.66 12.29
N SER A 38 -18.80 2.03 13.23
CA SER A 38 -19.46 2.70 14.36
C SER A 38 -18.46 3.37 15.30
N VAL A 39 -17.35 2.69 15.63
CA VAL A 39 -16.28 3.29 16.44
C VAL A 39 -15.71 4.53 15.76
N VAL A 40 -15.36 4.43 14.47
CA VAL A 40 -14.85 5.58 13.70
C VAL A 40 -15.87 6.72 13.63
N ALA A 41 -17.14 6.41 13.37
CA ALA A 41 -18.21 7.40 13.35
C ALA A 41 -18.39 8.09 14.71
N THR A 42 -18.29 7.35 15.81
CA THR A 42 -18.40 7.88 17.18
C THR A 42 -17.23 8.81 17.53
N ILE A 43 -16.01 8.45 17.12
CA ILE A 43 -14.82 9.28 17.34
C ILE A 43 -14.91 10.57 16.52
N LEU A 44 -15.31 10.48 15.25
CA LEU A 44 -15.33 11.62 14.34
C LEU A 44 -16.52 12.57 14.55
N SER A 45 -17.59 12.12 15.19
CA SER A 45 -18.78 12.93 15.49
C SER A 45 -18.69 13.70 16.81
N ASN A 46 -17.71 13.40 17.67
CA ASN A 46 -17.51 14.05 18.95
C ASN A 46 -16.18 14.80 18.94
N ASP A 47 -16.21 16.14 19.08
CA ASP A 47 -15.02 16.98 18.99
C ASP A 47 -13.94 16.64 20.02
N ALA A 48 -14.31 16.22 21.24
CA ALA A 48 -13.35 15.83 22.26
C ALA A 48 -12.65 14.51 21.90
N LEU A 49 -13.41 13.51 21.43
CA LEU A 49 -12.84 12.24 20.98
C LEU A 49 -11.99 12.40 19.73
N ARG A 50 -12.43 13.25 18.81
CA ARG A 50 -11.68 13.59 17.60
C ARG A 50 -10.35 14.25 17.93
N ALA A 51 -10.31 15.19 18.87
CA ALA A 51 -9.07 15.84 19.29
C ALA A 51 -8.07 14.82 19.86
N ILE A 52 -8.54 13.88 20.69
CA ILE A 52 -7.70 12.80 21.22
C ILE A 52 -7.17 11.93 20.08
N TRP A 53 -8.03 11.51 19.15
CA TRP A 53 -7.64 10.67 18.01
C TRP A 53 -6.64 11.37 17.07
N GLU A 54 -6.82 12.65 16.77
CA GLU A 54 -5.88 13.44 15.96
C GLU A 54 -4.52 13.60 16.65
N GLN A 55 -4.52 13.72 17.99
CA GLN A 55 -3.30 13.74 18.79
C GLN A 55 -2.58 12.39 18.74
N GLU A 56 -3.28 11.28 18.97
CA GLU A 56 -2.69 9.92 18.88
C GLU A 56 -2.11 9.63 17.50
N LEU A 57 -2.83 10.00 16.43
CA LEU A 57 -2.33 9.89 15.06
C LEU A 57 -1.07 10.74 14.83
N THR A 58 -1.04 11.94 15.39
CA THR A 58 0.13 12.83 15.31
C THR A 58 1.32 12.23 16.04
N ASP A 59 1.13 11.67 17.23
CA ASP A 59 2.19 11.04 18.01
C ASP A 59 2.77 9.80 17.31
N MET A 60 1.91 8.96 16.72
CA MET A 60 2.35 7.84 15.89
C MET A 60 3.16 8.29 14.67
N ARG A 61 2.70 9.34 13.97
CA ARG A 61 3.41 9.91 12.81
C ARG A 61 4.77 10.47 13.22
N GLN A 62 4.83 11.23 14.31
CA GLN A 62 6.07 11.79 14.81
C GLN A 62 7.04 10.69 15.26
N ARG A 63 6.56 9.62 15.90
CA ARG A 63 7.40 8.47 16.27
C ARG A 63 8.05 7.82 15.06
N ILE A 64 7.28 7.59 13.99
CA ILE A 64 7.81 7.05 12.73
C ILE A 64 8.88 7.98 12.15
N GLN A 65 8.66 9.29 12.18
CA GLN A 65 9.63 10.27 11.68
C GLN A 65 10.92 10.27 12.51
N ARG A 66 10.82 10.23 13.85
CA ARG A 66 11.98 10.15 14.74
C ARG A 66 12.81 8.89 14.47
N MET A 67 12.17 7.74 14.29
CA MET A 67 12.88 6.49 13.98
C MET A 67 13.57 6.53 12.62
N ARG A 68 13.03 7.24 11.64
CA ARG A 68 13.68 7.43 10.33
C ARG A 68 14.93 8.29 10.43
N LEU A 69 14.85 9.39 11.17
CA LEU A 69 15.99 10.26 11.43
C LEU A 69 17.10 9.50 12.16
N LEU A 70 16.73 8.80 13.24
CA LEU A 70 17.68 7.99 14.00
C LEU A 70 18.35 6.94 13.12
N PHE A 71 17.58 6.23 12.29
CA PHE A 71 18.11 5.21 11.39
C PHE A 71 19.13 5.78 10.38
N VAL A 72 18.84 6.92 9.75
CA VAL A 72 19.76 7.54 8.78
C VAL A 72 21.03 8.05 9.49
N ASN A 73 20.89 8.69 10.65
CA ASN A 73 22.02 9.19 11.43
C ASN A 73 22.94 8.04 11.85
N THR A 74 22.39 6.96 12.41
CA THR A 74 23.20 5.80 12.84
C THR A 74 23.87 5.10 11.65
N LEU A 75 23.25 5.06 10.47
CA LEU A 75 23.92 4.52 9.27
C LEU A 75 25.11 5.38 8.84
N GLN A 76 24.98 6.71 8.93
CA GLN A 76 26.06 7.64 8.61
C GLN A 76 27.22 7.49 9.61
N GLU A 77 26.92 7.39 10.90
CA GLU A 77 27.91 7.13 11.97
C GLU A 77 28.66 5.80 11.76
N LYS A 78 27.97 4.77 11.26
CA LYS A 78 28.56 3.46 10.96
C LYS A 78 29.32 3.41 9.63
N GLY A 79 29.49 4.55 8.96
CA GLY A 79 30.30 4.66 7.74
C GLY A 79 29.61 4.15 6.48
N ALA A 80 28.28 4.19 6.42
CA ALA A 80 27.58 3.83 5.19
C ALA A 80 27.95 4.80 4.05
N SER A 81 28.49 4.27 2.97
CA SER A 81 29.00 5.06 1.82
C SER A 81 27.91 5.65 0.92
N ARG A 82 26.64 5.36 1.18
CA ARG A 82 25.50 5.74 0.33
C ARG A 82 24.62 6.77 1.02
N ASP A 83 24.05 7.69 0.23
CA ASP A 83 23.06 8.64 0.73
C ASP A 83 21.72 7.94 1.05
N PHE A 84 21.28 8.02 2.30
CA PHE A 84 20.00 7.51 2.78
C PHE A 84 18.97 8.61 3.10
N SER A 85 19.25 9.86 2.74
CA SER A 85 18.37 11.02 3.00
C SER A 85 16.97 10.86 2.41
N PHE A 86 16.79 10.01 1.39
CA PHE A 86 15.49 9.71 0.81
C PHE A 86 14.54 8.97 1.77
N ILE A 87 15.05 8.24 2.78
CA ILE A 87 14.25 7.52 3.79
C ILE A 87 13.44 8.52 4.64
N ILE A 88 14.04 9.66 4.96
CA ILE A 88 13.43 10.74 5.75
C ILE A 88 12.26 11.40 4.99
N LYS A 89 12.37 11.49 3.66
CA LYS A 89 11.35 12.12 2.80
C LYS A 89 10.13 11.23 2.54
N GLN A 90 10.21 9.94 2.85
CA GLN A 90 9.11 9.00 2.63
C GLN A 90 8.00 9.20 3.69
N LYS A 91 6.74 9.33 3.24
CA LYS A 91 5.56 9.55 4.10
C LYS A 91 4.84 8.27 4.55
N ARG A 92 5.28 7.09 4.11
CA ARG A 92 4.60 5.80 4.36
C ARG A 92 5.25 5.11 5.54
N HIS A 93 4.50 4.33 6.31
CA HIS A 93 5.06 3.52 7.40
C HIS A 93 6.15 2.54 6.92
N VAL A 94 5.90 1.86 5.79
CA VAL A 94 6.84 0.92 5.19
C VAL A 94 7.97 1.67 4.47
N LEU A 95 9.21 1.31 4.81
CA LEU A 95 10.42 1.86 4.22
C LEU A 95 10.80 1.14 2.93
N VAL A 96 11.01 1.90 1.87
CA VAL A 96 11.70 1.40 0.67
C VAL A 96 13.17 1.77 0.82
N GLN A 97 14.04 0.78 1.06
CA GLN A 97 15.47 0.99 1.29
C GLN A 97 16.28 1.18 0.00
N ARG A 98 15.72 0.84 -1.17
CA ARG A 98 16.34 1.09 -2.47
C ARG A 98 15.32 1.69 -3.43
N PRO A 99 15.42 2.98 -3.78
CA PRO A 99 14.48 3.61 -4.70
C PRO A 99 14.61 3.09 -6.15
N ASP A 100 15.77 2.53 -6.51
CA ASP A 100 16.16 2.21 -7.90
C ASP A 100 16.04 0.73 -8.32
N GLN A 101 15.58 -0.19 -7.45
CA GLN A 101 15.46 -1.61 -7.82
C GLN A 101 14.19 -1.97 -8.61
N ARG A 102 13.54 -1.00 -9.25
CA ARG A 102 12.36 -1.27 -10.09
C ARG A 102 12.71 -1.82 -11.47
N SER A 103 13.98 -1.78 -11.88
CA SER A 103 14.47 -2.19 -13.22
C SER A 103 15.12 -3.58 -13.29
N ARG A 104 15.28 -4.29 -12.16
CA ARG A 104 15.93 -5.63 -12.13
C ARG A 104 14.97 -6.82 -11.97
N CYS A 105 13.66 -6.60 -12.07
CA CYS A 105 12.68 -7.68 -12.30
C CYS A 105 12.51 -8.00 -13.79
N CYS A 106 13.62 -8.07 -14.54
CA CYS A 106 13.72 -8.97 -15.68
C CYS A 106 14.90 -9.89 -15.36
N VAL A 107 14.60 -11.02 -14.73
CA VAL A 107 15.49 -12.18 -14.77
C VAL A 107 15.48 -12.67 -16.21
N CYS A 108 16.27 -12.03 -17.07
CA CYS A 108 16.79 -12.67 -18.26
C CYS A 108 18.25 -12.99 -17.94
N VAL A 109 18.44 -14.10 -17.22
CA VAL A 109 19.75 -14.71 -17.08
C VAL A 109 20.14 -15.18 -18.47
N LYS A 110 20.85 -14.33 -19.21
CA LYS A 110 21.77 -14.79 -20.26
C LYS A 110 22.88 -15.56 -19.54
N SER A 111 22.66 -16.86 -19.36
CA SER A 111 23.70 -17.80 -18.98
C SER A 111 23.87 -18.79 -20.13
N SER A 112 24.81 -18.45 -21.00
CA SER A 112 25.44 -19.33 -21.96
C SER A 112 26.10 -20.51 -21.24
N ARG A 113 25.36 -21.62 -21.12
CA ARG A 113 25.79 -23.02 -20.98
C ARG A 113 24.63 -23.81 -20.41
N PHE A 114 23.92 -24.55 -21.26
CA PHE A 114 23.39 -25.90 -20.99
C PHE A 114 22.53 -26.34 -22.19
N THR A 115 23.03 -27.31 -22.94
CA THR A 115 22.30 -28.16 -23.88
C THR A 115 22.71 -29.61 -23.55
N PRO A 116 22.01 -30.66 -23.99
CA PRO A 116 20.56 -30.83 -24.14
C PRO A 116 20.10 -32.21 -23.59
N TRP A 117 19.03 -32.28 -22.79
CA TRP A 117 18.34 -33.54 -22.51
C TRP A 117 16.83 -33.28 -22.42
N LEU A 118 16.16 -33.44 -23.56
CA LEU A 118 14.71 -33.59 -23.67
C LEU A 118 14.50 -34.70 -24.70
N PRO A 119 14.04 -35.91 -24.29
CA PRO A 119 13.46 -36.84 -25.24
C PRO A 119 12.00 -36.44 -25.52
N ASP A 120 11.72 -36.40 -26.81
CA ASP A 120 10.43 -36.42 -27.51
C ASP A 120 9.22 -36.88 -26.69
N VAL A 121 8.23 -36.00 -26.51
CA VAL A 121 6.81 -36.41 -26.41
C VAL A 121 5.89 -35.34 -27.01
N LEU A 122 5.44 -35.64 -28.22
CA LEU A 122 4.09 -35.43 -28.79
C LEU A 122 3.58 -34.00 -29.04
N THR A 123 3.65 -33.65 -30.32
CA THR A 123 2.55 -33.13 -31.13
C THR A 123 1.15 -33.54 -30.64
N LEU A 124 0.26 -32.55 -30.50
CA LEU A 124 -1.12 -32.62 -30.99
C LEU A 124 -1.72 -31.20 -31.01
N ARG A 125 -1.75 -30.62 -32.21
CA ARG A 125 -2.76 -29.66 -32.64
C ARG A 125 -3.97 -30.47 -33.10
N ALA A 126 -5.14 -30.17 -32.56
CA ALA A 126 -6.42 -30.08 -33.25
C ALA A 126 -7.29 -29.09 -32.46
#